data_AF-Q932X2-F1
#
_entry.id   AF-Q932X2-F1
#
_cell.length_a   1.000
_cell.length_b   1.000
_cell.length_c   1.000
_cell.angle_alpha   90.00
_cell.angle_beta   90.00
_cell.angle_gamma   90.00
#
_symmetry.space_group_name_H-M   'P 1'
#
loop_
_entity.id
_entity.type
_entity.pdbx_description
1 polymer ?
#
loop_
_entity_poly.entity_id
_entity_poly.type
_entity_poly.pdbx_seq_one_letter_code
_entity_poly.pdbx_strand_id
1 'polypeptide(L)'
;MAANAAHWRDLPATFGKWTAVHARFRRWSHAGVWERLFHALADTPDFEYVLIDSTISKVHADAAGAKGGLKLPASVARAVD
;
A
#
# COMPACT_ATOMS: atom_id res chain seq x y z
N MET A 1 7.03 -18.34 2.47
CA MET A 1 5.57 -18.38 2.18
C MET A 1 5.14 -16.92 2.03
N ALA A 2 4.97 -16.43 0.80
CA ALA A 2 4.50 -15.06 0.59
C ALA A 2 2.99 -15.06 0.89
N ALA A 3 2.57 -14.41 1.97
CA ALA A 3 1.16 -14.13 2.21
C ALA A 3 0.71 -13.21 1.07
N ASN A 4 0.07 -13.82 0.08
CA ASN A 4 -0.85 -13.16 -0.84
C ASN A 4 -1.63 -12.09 -0.07
N ALA A 5 -1.48 -10.82 -0.48
CA ALA A 5 -2.17 -9.70 0.15
C ALA A 5 -3.63 -10.07 0.39
N ALA A 6 -4.07 -10.04 1.65
CA ALA A 6 -5.44 -10.43 2.01
C ALA A 6 -6.41 -9.56 1.20
N HIS A 7 -7.37 -10.19 0.52
CA HIS A 7 -8.35 -9.43 -0.23
C HIS A 7 -9.21 -8.64 0.75
N TRP A 8 -9.66 -7.44 0.37
CA TRP A 8 -10.57 -6.64 1.21
C TRP A 8 -11.80 -7.42 1.67
N ARG A 9 -12.25 -8.40 0.88
CA ARG A 9 -13.38 -9.28 1.20
C ARG A 9 -13.13 -10.21 2.39
N ASP A 10 -11.87 -10.49 2.69
CA ASP A 10 -11.45 -11.39 3.76
C ASP A 10 -11.24 -10.66 5.09
N LEU A 11 -11.56 -9.35 5.13
CA LEU A 11 -11.42 -8.53 6.32
C LEU A 11 -12.28 -9.10 7.47
N PRO A 12 -11.74 -9.25 8.70
CA PRO A 12 -12.52 -9.69 9.85
C PRO A 12 -13.77 -8.83 10.05
N ALA A 13 -14.89 -9.49 10.40
CA ALA A 13 -16.18 -8.82 10.56
C ALA A 13 -16.17 -7.71 11.64
N THR A 14 -15.24 -7.75 12.58
CA THR A 14 -15.03 -6.72 13.62
C THR A 14 -14.72 -5.34 13.06
N PHE A 15 -14.16 -5.24 11.86
CA PHE A 15 -13.91 -3.97 11.18
C PHE A 15 -15.13 -3.42 10.42
N GLY A 16 -16.23 -4.18 10.37
CA GLY A 16 -17.45 -3.84 9.67
C GLY A 16 -17.41 -4.20 8.17
N LYS A 17 -18.33 -3.59 7.40
CA LYS A 17 -18.47 -3.90 5.97
C LYS A 17 -17.20 -3.51 5.21
N TRP A 18 -16.58 -4.48 4.54
CA TRP A 18 -15.33 -4.28 3.80
C TRP A 18 -15.38 -3.12 2.79
N THR A 19 -16.54 -2.88 2.16
CA THR A 19 -16.73 -1.79 1.20
C THR A 19 -16.58 -0.41 1.86
N ALA A 20 -17.08 -0.26 3.08
CA ALA A 20 -16.97 0.98 3.85
C ALA A 20 -15.51 1.20 4.31
N VAL A 21 -14.83 0.13 4.72
CA VAL A 21 -13.41 0.16 5.09
C VAL A 21 -12.55 0.54 3.89
N HIS A 22 -12.72 -0.12 2.75
CA HIS A 22 -12.01 0.21 1.51
C HIS A 22 -12.29 1.65 1.05
N ALA A 23 -13.54 2.12 1.14
CA ALA A 23 -13.87 3.49 0.78
C ALA A 23 -13.20 4.51 1.71
N ARG A 24 -13.10 4.24 3.02
CA ARG A 24 -12.38 5.08 3.97
C ARG A 24 -10.88 5.08 3.67
N PHE A 25 -10.29 3.90 3.48
CA PHE A 25 -8.89 3.75 3.10
C PHE A 25 -8.57 4.61 1.88
N ARG A 26 -9.34 4.47 0.80
CA ARG A 26 -9.15 5.26 -0.43
C ARG A 26 -9.27 6.78 -0.20
N ARG A 27 -10.25 7.23 0.60
CA ARG A 27 -10.38 8.66 0.93
C ARG A 27 -9.18 9.18 1.71
N TRP A 28 -8.67 8.40 2.66
CA TRP A 28 -7.51 8.75 3.47
C TRP A 28 -6.23 8.81 2.65
N SER A 29 -6.04 7.86 1.72
CA SER A 29 -4.94 7.89 0.77
C SER A 29 -4.97 9.14 -0.11
N HIS A 30 -6.14 9.52 -0.65
CA HIS A 30 -6.23 10.77 -1.43
C HIS A 30 -6.08 12.03 -0.58
N ALA A 31 -6.47 12.00 0.69
CA ALA A 31 -6.38 13.12 1.61
C ALA A 31 -5.02 13.24 2.32
N GLY A 32 -4.04 12.42 1.96
CA GLY A 32 -2.68 12.45 2.54
C GLY A 32 -2.63 12.09 4.03
N VAL A 33 -3.61 11.32 4.53
CA VAL A 33 -3.72 11.00 5.97
C VAL A 33 -2.60 10.08 6.42
N TRP A 34 -2.20 9.13 5.58
CA TRP A 34 -1.16 8.16 5.92
C TRP A 34 0.20 8.82 6.09
N GLU A 35 0.51 9.78 5.23
CA GLU A 35 1.73 10.58 5.28
C GLU A 35 1.78 11.41 6.57
N ARG A 36 0.68 12.09 6.92
CA ARG A 36 0.62 12.85 8.18
C ARG A 36 0.75 11.96 9.41
N LEU A 37 0.13 10.78 9.40
CA LEU A 37 0.27 9.81 10.49
C LEU A 37 1.71 9.34 10.62
N PHE A 38 2.37 9.03 9.50
CA PHE A 38 3.78 8.65 9.49
C PHE A 38 4.67 9.73 10.10
N HIS A 39 4.51 10.99 9.68
CA HIS A 39 5.27 12.10 10.25
C HIS A 39 5.02 12.27 11.76
N ALA A 40 3.75 12.24 12.18
CA ALA A 40 3.41 12.37 13.59
C ALA A 40 3.99 11.25 14.48
N LEU A 41 4.12 10.03 13.93
CA LEU A 41 4.75 8.90 14.63
C LEU A 41 6.28 8.95 14.60
N ALA A 42 6.86 9.64 13.61
CA ALA A 42 8.29 9.78 13.45
C ALA A 42 8.92 10.87 14.36
N ASP A 43 8.12 11.77 14.93
CA ASP A 43 8.60 12.92 15.71
C ASP A 43 9.07 12.58 17.15
N THR A 44 8.75 11.38 17.68
CA THR A 44 9.25 10.91 18.99
C THR A 44 9.93 9.54 18.89
N PRO A 45 11.09 9.43 18.24
CA PRO A 45 11.88 8.21 18.28
C PRO A 45 12.60 8.14 19.63
N ASP A 46 12.12 7.29 20.53
CA ASP A 46 12.95 6.80 21.62
C ASP A 46 13.96 5.84 20.98
N PHE A 47 15.16 6.34 20.69
CA PHE A 47 16.22 5.62 19.95
C PHE A 47 16.73 4.37 20.69
N GLU A 48 16.12 4.00 21.82
CA GLU A 48 16.41 2.80 22.59
C GLU A 48 16.16 1.50 21.80
N TYR A 49 15.24 1.51 20.82
CA TYR A 49 14.93 0.33 19.97
C TYR A 49 14.62 0.69 18.51
N VAL A 50 15.65 1.02 17.72
CA VAL A 50 15.50 1.18 16.26
C VAL A 50 15.64 -0.17 15.56
N LEU A 51 14.50 -0.76 15.17
CA LEU A 51 14.44 -1.95 14.30
C LEU A 51 14.13 -1.50 12.86
N ILE A 52 15.12 -1.54 11.98
CA ILE A 52 14.93 -1.30 10.54
C ILE A 52 14.79 -2.66 9.85
N ASP A 53 13.56 -3.02 9.48
CA ASP A 53 13.28 -4.12 8.55
C ASP A 53 12.66 -3.55 7.27
N SER A 54 13.04 -4.11 6.13
CA SER A 54 12.44 -3.78 4.83
C SER A 54 11.73 -5.00 4.27
N THR A 55 10.40 -4.97 4.22
CA THR A 55 9.59 -6.02 3.61
C THR A 55 8.89 -5.51 2.36
N ILE A 56 9.15 -6.14 1.21
CA ILE A 56 8.49 -5.83 -0.07
C ILE A 56 7.22 -6.67 -0.20
N SER A 57 6.05 -6.02 -0.22
CA SER A 57 4.77 -6.68 -0.51
C SER A 57 4.41 -6.52 -1.99
N LYS A 58 4.45 -7.63 -2.75
CA LYS A 58 4.04 -7.63 -4.16
C LYS A 58 2.51 -7.69 -4.26
N VAL A 59 1.92 -6.72 -4.96
CA VAL A 59 0.50 -6.77 -5.29
C VAL A 59 0.24 -7.80 -6.40
N HIS A 60 -0.95 -8.41 -6.40
CA HIS A 60 -1.38 -9.31 -7.49
C HIS A 60 -1.46 -8.53 -8.82
N ALA A 61 -1.20 -9.19 -9.95
CA ALA A 61 -1.18 -8.55 -11.26
C ALA A 61 -2.50 -7.82 -11.60
N ASP A 62 -3.64 -8.35 -11.16
CA ASP A 62 -4.95 -7.72 -11.35
C ASP A 62 -5.11 -6.39 -10.59
N ALA A 63 -4.29 -6.13 -9.57
CA ALA A 63 -4.25 -4.84 -8.88
C ALA A 63 -3.37 -3.80 -9.62
N ALA A 64 -2.47 -4.24 -10.51
CA ALA A 64 -1.66 -3.36 -11.35
C ALA A 64 -2.42 -2.83 -12.58
N GLY A 65 -3.56 -3.43 -12.91
CA GLY A 65 -4.40 -3.10 -14.08
C GLY A 65 -5.45 -2.02 -13.82
N ALA A 66 -5.07 -0.83 -13.37
CA ALA A 66 -5.98 0.31 -13.44
C ALA A 66 -6.29 0.64 -14.92
N LYS A 67 -7.54 0.99 -15.26
CA LYS A 67 -7.89 1.47 -16.62
C LYS A 67 -6.95 2.62 -17.01
N GLY A 68 -6.03 2.37 -17.94
CA GLY A 68 -5.02 3.33 -18.40
C GLY A 68 -3.58 2.80 -18.44
N GLY A 69 -3.27 1.71 -17.72
CA GLY A 69 -1.93 1.09 -17.71
C GLY A 69 -0.82 2.00 -17.17
N LEU A 70 0.38 1.43 -16.99
CA LEU A 70 1.59 2.21 -16.68
C LEU A 70 2.01 3.00 -17.93
N LYS A 71 1.96 4.34 -17.87
CA LYS A 71 2.57 5.20 -18.90
C LYS A 71 4.07 5.28 -18.66
N LEU A 72 4.80 4.23 -19.04
CA LEU A 72 6.26 4.25 -19.00
C LEU A 72 6.80 5.07 -20.17
N PRO A 73 7.82 5.91 -19.96
CA PRO A 73 8.52 6.55 -21.05
C PRO A 73 9.22 5.50 -21.92
N ALA A 74 9.26 5.75 -23.23
CA ALA A 74 9.81 4.83 -24.24
C ALA A 74 11.28 4.42 -24.00
N SER A 75 12.01 5.13 -23.13
CA SER A 75 13.40 4.84 -22.78
C SER A 75 13.58 3.58 -21.92
N VAL A 76 12.55 3.10 -21.21
CA VAL A 76 12.64 1.90 -20.35
C VAL A 76 12.32 0.60 -21.12
N ALA A 77 11.63 0.69 -22.25
CA ALA A 77 11.16 -0.49 -22.99
C ALA A 77 12.26 -1.22 -23.80
N ARG A 78 13.45 -0.63 -23.93
CA ARG A 78 14.50 -1.11 -24.86
C ARG A 78 15.74 -1.66 -24.16
N ALA A 79 15.55 -2.38 -23.07
CA ALA A 79 16.62 -3.06 -22.33
C ALA A 79 16.28 -4.53 -22.02
N VAL A 80 15.61 -5.21 -22.96
CA VAL A 80 15.45 -6.66 -22.97
C VAL A 80 15.66 -7.18 -24.40
N ASP A 81 16.93 -7.24 -24.82
CA ASP A 81 17.45 -8.13 -25.86
C ASP A 81 18.77 -8.71 -25.33
#